data_AF-W6TJM3-F1
#
_entry.id   AF-W6TJM3-F1
#
_cell.length_a   1.000
_cell.length_b   1.000
_cell.length_c   1.000
_cell.angle_alpha   90.00
_cell.angle_beta   90.00
_cell.angle_gamma   90.00
#
_symmetry.space_group_name_H-M   'P 1'
#
loop_
_entity.id
_entity.type
_entity.pdbx_description
1 polymer ?
#
loop_
_entity_poly.entity_id
_entity_poly.type
_entity_poly.pdbx_seq_one_letter_code
_entity_poly.pdbx_strand_id
1 'polypeptide(L)'
;MSKKLDSIKSEEEKYSSRMDEDFLFKFQRIIRNKSNGVVPLIDSVCKGCHMILPVEFANKVRREPDDIKFCPYCSRILYYQDKFEVGLGMVPGGLADLIE
;
A
#
# COMPACT_ATOMS: atom_id res chain seq x y z
N MET A 1 -21.13 13.67 14.48
CA MET A 1 -20.49 12.62 13.68
C MET A 1 -20.42 12.92 12.17
N SER A 2 -21.07 13.97 11.64
CA SER A 2 -21.01 14.32 10.19
C SER A 2 -19.75 15.09 9.77
N LYS A 3 -19.34 16.13 10.52
CA LYS A 3 -18.24 17.03 10.13
C LYS A 3 -16.92 16.35 9.73
N LYS A 4 -16.57 15.23 10.37
CA LYS A 4 -15.33 14.50 10.08
C LYS A 4 -15.41 13.67 8.78
N LEU A 5 -16.59 13.16 8.44
CA LEU A 5 -16.81 12.47 7.17
C LEU A 5 -16.75 13.47 6.01
N ASP A 6 -17.37 14.63 6.18
CA ASP A 6 -17.39 15.67 5.15
C ASP A 6 -15.99 16.24 4.89
N SER A 7 -15.17 16.43 5.94
CA SER A 7 -13.78 16.88 5.78
C SER A 7 -12.93 15.87 5.02
N ILE A 8 -13.06 14.57 5.33
CA ILE A 8 -12.29 13.50 4.66
C ILE A 8 -12.69 13.39 3.18
N LYS A 9 -13.99 13.48 2.87
CA LYS A 9 -14.48 13.48 1.48
C LYS A 9 -13.93 14.66 0.67
N SER A 10 -13.91 15.85 1.26
CA SER A 10 -13.37 17.03 0.59
C SER A 10 -11.87 16.90 0.31
N GLU A 11 -11.11 16.31 1.24
CA GLU A 11 -9.70 15.98 0.99
C GLU A 11 -9.55 14.93 -0.11
N GLU A 12 -10.35 13.87 -0.11
CA GLU A 12 -10.34 12.84 -1.14
C GLU A 12 -10.61 13.43 -2.54
N GLU A 13 -11.61 14.30 -2.69
CA GLU A 13 -11.93 15.00 -3.94
C GLU A 13 -10.79 15.89 -4.44
N LYS A 14 -10.10 16.58 -3.52
CA LYS A 14 -8.95 17.44 -3.85
C LYS A 14 -7.80 16.67 -4.50
N TYR A 15 -7.55 15.44 -4.07
CA TYR A 15 -6.50 14.59 -4.65
C TYR A 15 -6.98 13.83 -5.88
N SER A 16 -8.16 13.22 -5.82
CA SER A 16 -8.71 12.41 -6.92
C SER A 16 -8.96 13.22 -8.20
N SER A 17 -9.36 14.48 -8.09
CA SER A 17 -9.53 15.39 -9.24
C SER A 17 -8.24 15.70 -10.02
N ARG A 18 -7.07 15.40 -9.45
CA ARG A 18 -5.75 15.60 -10.07
C ARG A 18 -5.14 14.31 -10.60
N MET A 19 -5.82 13.19 -10.43
CA MET A 19 -5.36 11.87 -10.82
C MET A 19 -5.98 11.47 -12.16
N ASP A 20 -5.24 10.66 -12.90
CA ASP A 20 -5.77 10.02 -14.10
C ASP A 20 -6.98 9.14 -13.76
N GLU A 21 -8.03 9.21 -14.58
CA GLU A 21 -9.32 8.57 -14.31
C GLU A 21 -9.21 7.04 -14.36
N ASP A 22 -8.46 6.50 -15.31
CA ASP A 22 -8.21 5.06 -15.44
C ASP A 22 -7.43 4.53 -14.24
N PHE A 23 -6.44 5.29 -13.78
CA PHE A 23 -5.69 4.96 -12.57
C PHE A 23 -6.58 4.97 -11.33
N LEU A 24 -7.39 6.01 -11.14
CA LEU A 24 -8.30 6.15 -10.01
C LEU A 24 -9.30 4.99 -9.98
N PHE A 25 -9.87 4.62 -11.12
CA PHE A 25 -10.80 3.50 -11.23
C PHE A 25 -10.15 2.17 -10.83
N LYS A 26 -8.93 1.90 -11.29
CA LYS A 26 -8.15 0.71 -10.89
C LYS A 26 -7.90 0.71 -9.39
N PHE A 27 -7.47 1.84 -8.84
CA PHE A 27 -7.17 1.97 -7.42
C PHE A 27 -8.39 1.75 -6.53
N GLN A 28 -9.52 2.38 -6.85
CA GLN A 28 -10.79 2.20 -6.13
C GLN A 28 -11.26 0.74 -6.18
N ARG A 29 -11.09 0.06 -7.32
CA ARG A 29 -11.41 -1.37 -7.44
C ARG A 29 -10.56 -2.23 -6.52
N ILE A 30 -9.27 -1.91 -6.34
CA ILE A 30 -8.39 -2.61 -5.41
C ILE A 30 -8.86 -2.40 -3.96
N ILE A 31 -9.09 -1.14 -3.55
CA ILE A 31 -9.54 -0.81 -2.18
C ILE A 31 -10.85 -1.53 -1.85
N ARG A 32 -11.84 -1.47 -2.75
CA ARG A 32 -13.14 -2.11 -2.55
C ARG A 32 -13.03 -3.62 -2.28
N ASN A 33 -12.06 -4.28 -2.92
CA ASN A 33 -11.89 -5.73 -2.82
C ASN A 33 -10.93 -6.17 -1.71
N LYS A 34 -9.99 -5.32 -1.30
CA LYS A 34 -8.80 -5.74 -0.54
C LYS A 34 -8.45 -4.83 0.65
N SER A 35 -9.31 -3.84 0.95
CA SER A 35 -9.20 -2.74 1.93
C SER A 35 -8.00 -1.81 1.75
N ASN A 36 -6.80 -2.37 1.60
CA ASN A 36 -5.54 -1.65 1.52
C ASN A 36 -5.08 -1.64 0.05
N GLY A 37 -5.02 -0.47 -0.57
CA GLY A 37 -4.61 -0.32 -1.98
C GLY A 37 -3.10 -0.26 -2.20
N VAL A 38 -2.34 0.19 -1.20
CA VAL A 38 -0.88 0.40 -1.24
C VAL A 38 -0.21 -0.38 -0.12
N VAL A 39 0.88 -1.08 -0.40
CA VAL A 39 1.63 -1.89 0.59
C VAL A 39 3.14 -1.84 0.34
N PRO A 40 3.96 -2.04 1.38
CA PRO A 40 5.40 -2.11 1.21
C PRO A 40 5.84 -3.42 0.55
N LEU A 41 6.93 -3.32 -0.20
CA LEU A 41 7.80 -4.41 -0.62
C LEU A 41 9.05 -4.39 0.27
N ILE A 42 9.20 -5.40 1.13
CA ILE A 42 10.33 -5.55 2.06
C ILE A 42 10.97 -6.90 1.79
N ASP A 43 12.29 -6.94 1.59
CA ASP A 43 13.04 -8.16 1.28
C ASP A 43 12.43 -8.96 0.13
N SER A 44 11.96 -8.26 -0.91
CA SER A 44 11.23 -8.83 -2.06
C SER A 44 9.88 -9.49 -1.71
N VAL A 45 9.35 -9.32 -0.50
CA VAL A 45 8.06 -9.84 -0.07
C VAL A 45 6.99 -8.76 -0.08
N CYS A 46 5.92 -8.96 -0.85
CA CYS A 46 4.75 -8.08 -0.83
C CYS A 46 4.02 -8.23 0.51
N LYS A 47 3.96 -7.18 1.34
CA LYS A 47 3.27 -7.25 2.65
C LYS A 47 1.74 -7.22 2.56
N GLY A 48 1.18 -7.22 1.35
CA GLY A 48 -0.26 -7.38 1.13
C GLY A 48 -0.70 -8.84 0.96
N CYS A 49 0.06 -9.65 0.23
CA CYS A 49 -0.29 -11.06 -0.04
C CYS A 49 0.79 -12.06 0.41
N HIS A 50 1.90 -11.57 0.96
CA HIS A 50 3.02 -12.35 1.45
C HIS A 50 3.74 -13.19 0.38
N MET A 51 3.50 -12.91 -0.89
CA MET A 51 4.24 -13.54 -2.00
C MET A 51 5.61 -12.90 -2.16
N ILE A 52 6.60 -13.75 -2.42
CA ILE A 52 7.95 -13.35 -2.85
C ILE A 52 7.86 -12.92 -4.32
N LEU A 53 8.30 -11.71 -4.62
CA LEU A 53 8.38 -11.18 -5.98
C LEU A 53 9.75 -11.50 -6.61
N PRO A 54 9.83 -11.67 -7.94
CA PRO A 54 11.10 -11.85 -8.63
C PRO A 54 12.07 -10.71 -8.35
N VAL A 55 13.36 -11.01 -8.21
CA VAL A 55 14.41 -10.03 -7.89
C VAL A 55 14.46 -8.88 -8.90
N GLU A 56 14.31 -9.18 -10.19
CA GLU A 56 14.26 -8.15 -11.24
C GLU A 56 13.09 -7.18 -11.01
N PHE A 57 11.92 -7.72 -10.64
CA PHE A 57 10.75 -6.91 -10.34
C PHE A 57 10.94 -6.08 -9.06
N ALA A 58 11.50 -6.68 -8.01
CA ALA A 58 11.82 -5.96 -6.77
C ALA A 58 12.81 -4.82 -7.00
N ASN A 59 13.81 -5.03 -7.88
CA ASN A 59 14.75 -3.99 -8.28
C ASN A 59 14.08 -2.85 -9.05
N LYS A 60 13.10 -3.15 -9.92
CA LYS A 60 12.28 -2.12 -10.58
C LYS A 60 11.52 -1.28 -9.56
N VAL A 61 10.84 -1.91 -8.61
CA VAL A 61 10.14 -1.21 -7.51
C VAL A 61 11.09 -0.33 -6.69
N ARG A 62 12.34 -0.76 -6.49
CA ARG A 62 13.36 0.01 -5.75
C ARG A 62 13.93 1.19 -6.53
N ARG A 63 14.18 1.03 -7.84
CA ARG A 63 14.95 1.99 -8.65
C ARG A 63 14.07 3.02 -9.37
N GLU A 64 12.79 2.71 -9.56
CA GLU A 64 11.86 3.52 -10.34
C GLU A 64 10.70 3.99 -9.42
N PRO A 65 10.96 4.89 -8.43
CA PRO A 65 9.94 5.30 -7.46
C PRO A 65 8.81 6.13 -8.08
N ASP A 66 9.07 6.78 -9.21
CA ASP A 66 8.08 7.56 -9.95
C ASP A 66 7.16 6.69 -10.82
N ASP A 67 7.49 5.40 -10.98
CA ASP A 67 6.69 4.46 -11.76
C ASP A 67 5.87 3.53 -10.86
N ILE A 68 4.56 3.55 -11.04
CA ILE A 68 3.63 2.81 -10.17
C ILE A 68 3.66 1.33 -10.53
N LYS A 69 4.23 0.54 -9.63
CA LYS A 69 4.33 -0.91 -9.78
C LYS A 69 3.22 -1.61 -8.99
N PHE A 70 2.50 -2.50 -9.66
CA PHE A 70 1.47 -3.33 -9.04
C PHE A 70 2.01 -4.72 -8.74
N CYS A 71 1.66 -5.26 -7.57
CA CYS A 71 1.93 -6.65 -7.25
C CYS A 71 1.24 -7.56 -8.29
N PRO A 72 1.98 -8.46 -8.97
CA PRO A 72 1.39 -9.35 -9.98
C PRO A 72 0.41 -10.37 -9.40
N TYR A 73 0.44 -10.60 -8.08
CA TYR A 73 -0.40 -11.60 -7.41
C TYR A 73 -1.67 -11.03 -6.78
N CYS A 74 -1.62 -9.81 -6.23
CA CYS A 74 -2.75 -9.22 -5.52
C CYS A 74 -3.19 -7.85 -6.04
N SER A 75 -2.51 -7.35 -7.07
CA SER A 75 -2.78 -6.06 -7.72
C SER A 75 -2.68 -4.84 -6.81
N ARG A 76 -2.14 -4.95 -5.59
CA ARG A 76 -1.86 -3.78 -4.75
C ARG A 76 -0.67 -2.99 -5.28
N ILE A 77 -0.69 -1.67 -5.11
CA ILE A 77 0.44 -0.80 -5.43
C ILE A 77 1.57 -1.09 -4.44
N LEU A 78 2.79 -1.17 -4.95
CA LEU A 78 3.99 -1.43 -4.17
C LEU A 78 4.82 -0.17 -4.04
N TYR A 79 5.32 0.09 -2.83
CA TYR A 79 6.42 1.01 -2.59
C TYR A 79 7.58 0.25 -1.97
N TYR A 80 8.81 0.68 -2.27
CA TYR A 80 10.00 0.06 -1.71
C TYR A 80 10.23 0.51 -0.26
N GLN A 81 10.58 -0.42 0.63
CA GLN A 81 10.97 -0.12 2.00
C GLN A 81 12.15 -1.01 2.42
N ASP A 82 13.27 -0.40 2.84
CA ASP A 82 14.52 -1.10 3.17
C ASP A 82 14.44 -1.97 4.43
N LYS A 83 13.61 -1.60 5.41
CA LYS A 83 13.48 -2.30 6.69
C LYS A 83 12.03 -2.36 7.11
N PHE A 84 11.66 -3.41 7.84
CA PHE A 84 10.45 -3.38 8.64
C PHE A 84 10.67 -2.38 9.78
N GLU A 85 10.36 -1.11 9.53
CA GLU A 85 10.31 -0.13 10.61
C GLU A 85 9.10 -0.47 11.46
N VAL A 86 9.36 -1.10 12.61
CA VAL A 86 8.40 -1.18 13.70
C VAL A 86 8.24 0.25 14.23
N GLY A 87 7.43 1.05 13.55
CA GLY A 87 6.85 2.23 14.17
C GLY A 87 6.05 1.74 15.37
N LEU A 88 6.35 2.27 16.56
CA LEU A 88 5.77 1.96 17.88
C LEU A 88 4.22 2.09 17.99
N GLY A 89 3.45 2.03 16.89
CA GLY A 89 2.02 2.36 16.90
C GLY A 89 1.09 1.45 16.11
N MET A 90 1.54 0.43 15.37
CA MET A 90 0.61 -0.38 14.56
C MET A 90 1.01 -1.86 14.43
N VAL A 91 0.78 -2.66 15.48
CA VAL A 91 0.47 -4.10 15.33
C VAL A 91 -0.52 -4.52 16.42
N PRO A 92 -1.82 -4.74 16.10
CA PRO A 92 -2.68 -5.52 16.99
C PRO A 92 -2.26 -7.00 16.88
N GLY A 93 -1.77 -7.59 17.98
CA GLY A 93 -1.51 -9.04 18.11
C GLY A 93 -0.15 -9.53 17.62
N GLY A 94 0.92 -8.74 17.73
CA GLY A 94 2.28 -9.17 17.40
C GLY A 94 2.92 -10.04 18.50
N LEU A 95 3.88 -10.89 18.13
CA LEU A 95 4.67 -11.73 19.04
C LEU A 95 5.51 -10.95 20.09
N ALA A 96 5.47 -9.62 20.09
CA ALA A 96 6.11 -8.80 21.11
C ALA A 96 5.52 -9.03 22.51
N ASP A 97 4.29 -9.55 22.62
CA ASP A 97 3.64 -9.91 23.89
C ASP A 97 4.07 -11.30 24.43
N LEU A 98 4.92 -12.03 23.70
CA LEU A 98 5.37 -13.40 24.03
C LEU A 98 6.84 -13.47 24.46
N ILE A 99 7.50 -12.32 24.54
CA ILE A 99 8.81 -12.18 25.17
C ILE A 99 8.56 -11.35 26.42
N GLU A 100 8.66 -12.01 27.58
CA GLU A 100 8.25 -11.60 28.94
C GLU A 100 8.26 -10.09 29.27
#